data_AF-A0A7V9DBY0-F1
#
_entry.id   AF-A0A7V9DBY0-F1
#
_cell.length_a   1.000
_cell.length_b   1.000
_cell.length_c   1.000
_cell.angle_alpha   90.00
_cell.angle_beta   90.00
_cell.angle_gamma   90.00
#
_symmetry.space_group_name_H-M   'P 1'
#
loop_
_entity.id
_entity.type
_entity.pdbx_description
1 polymer ?
#
loop_
_entity_poly.entity_id
_entity_poly.type
_entity_poly.pdbx_seq_one_letter_code
_entity_poly.pdbx_strand_id
1 'polypeptide(L)' 'ASLAIVDGVHRRWTLLLESMTDRQFQREFIHPDSGPWTLEGSLRLYAWHSFHHLAHITRTRERHGW' A
#
# COMPACT_ATOMS: atom_id res chain seq x y z
N ALA A 1 2.16 19.06 5.35
CA ALA A 1 0.78 18.56 5.33
C ALA A 1 0.68 17.15 4.75
N SER A 2 1.09 16.90 3.50
CA SER A 2 0.89 15.60 2.82
C SER A 2 1.55 14.39 3.50
N LEU A 3 2.78 14.52 4.00
CA LEU A 3 3.46 13.42 4.71
C LEU A 3 2.73 13.01 6.00
N ALA A 4 2.15 13.97 6.73
CA ALA A 4 1.37 13.68 7.93
C ALA A 4 0.06 12.93 7.61
N ILE A 5 -0.54 13.18 6.45
CA ILE A 5 -1.71 12.43 5.97
C ILE A 5 -1.31 10.97 5.71
N VAL A 6 -0.21 10.75 4.99
CA VAL A 6 0.29 9.39 4.71
C VAL A 6 0.58 8.64 6.01
N ASP A 7 1.28 9.27 6.96
CA ASP A 7 1.59 8.68 8.26
C ASP A 7 0.31 8.28 9.03
N GLY A 8 -0.67 9.20 9.15
CA GLY A 8 -1.92 8.93 9.85
C GLY A 8 -2.78 7.85 9.18
N VAL A 9 -2.83 7.84 7.84
CA VAL A 9 -3.56 6.81 7.07
C VAL A 9 -2.90 5.45 7.27
N HIS A 10 -1.58 5.35 7.10
CA HIS A 10 -0.85 4.09 7.27
C HIS A 10 -1.01 3.54 8.69
N ARG A 11 -0.92 4.40 9.72
CA ARG A 11 -1.10 3.96 11.11
C ARG A 11 -2.46 3.34 11.37
N ARG A 12 -3.55 3.99 10.90
CA ARG A 12 -4.91 3.43 11.05
C ARG A 12 -5.10 2.17 10.21
N TRP A 13 -4.52 2.14 9.02
CA TRP A 13 -4.64 1.01 8.11
C TRP A 13 -3.93 -0.23 8.65
N THR A 14 -2.69 -0.09 9.15
CA THR A 14 -1.95 -1.19 9.78
C THR A 14 -2.70 -1.77 10.97
N LEU A 15 -3.23 -0.93 11.88
CA LEU A 15 -4.03 -1.40 13.00
C LEU A 15 -5.26 -2.22 12.57
N LEU A 16 -5.92 -1.81 11.48
CA LEU A 16 -7.02 -2.59 10.91
C LEU A 16 -6.52 -3.93 10.38
N LEU A 17 -5.46 -3.94 9.57
CA LEU A 17 -4.92 -5.14 8.93
C LEU A 17 -4.41 -6.16 9.95
N GLU A 18 -3.75 -5.70 11.02
CA GLU A 18 -3.28 -6.56 12.12
C GLU A 18 -4.42 -7.21 12.92
N SER A 19 -5.61 -6.62 12.89
CA SER A 19 -6.80 -7.18 13.55
C SER A 19 -7.55 -8.22 12.70
N MET A 20 -7.16 -8.40 11.43
CA MET A 20 -7.84 -9.30 10.51
C MET A 20 -7.33 -10.74 10.63
N THR A 21 -8.26 -11.68 10.47
CA THR A 21 -7.95 -13.11 10.31
C THR A 21 -7.59 -13.44 8.86
N ASP A 22 -6.87 -14.55 8.64
CA ASP A 22 -6.54 -15.04 7.29
C ASP A 22 -7.79 -15.20 6.40
N ARG A 23 -8.90 -15.67 6.96
CA ARG A 23 -10.17 -15.76 6.24
C ARG A 23 -10.70 -14.40 5.79
N GLN A 24 -10.54 -13.36 6.61
CA GLN A 24 -10.96 -12.00 6.24
C GLN A 24 -10.07 -11.41 5.14
N PHE A 25 -8.79 -11.77 5.09
CA PHE A 25 -7.89 -11.38 4.00
C PHE A 25 -8.31 -11.97 2.64
N GLN A 26 -8.97 -13.13 2.63
CA GLN A 26 -9.51 -13.76 1.42
C GLN A 26 -10.86 -13.18 0.96
N ARG A 27 -11.40 -12.17 1.64
CA ARG A 27 -12.60 -11.47 1.15
C ARG A 27 -12.28 -10.73 -0.14
N GLU A 28 -13.24 -10.70 -1.05
CA GLU A 28 -13.08 -10.11 -2.37
C GLU A 28 -13.86 -8.81 -2.53
N PHE A 29 -13.38 -7.98 -3.45
CA PHE A 29 -14.13 -6.89 -4.07
C PHE A 29 -13.94 -6.96 -5.59
N ILE A 30 -14.80 -6.29 -6.35
CA ILE A 30 -14.72 -6.24 -7.81
C ILE A 30 -14.11 -4.90 -8.23
N HIS A 31 -12.91 -4.94 -8.79
CA HIS A 31 -12.33 -3.82 -9.50
C HIS A 31 -12.99 -3.71 -10.89
N PRO A 32 -13.48 -2.53 -11.31
CA PRO A 32 -14.23 -2.38 -12.56
C PRO A 32 -13.45 -2.86 -13.79
N ASP A 33 -12.13 -2.63 -13.81
CA ASP A 33 -11.31 -2.96 -14.99
C ASP A 33 -10.61 -4.33 -14.93
N SER A 34 -10.31 -4.84 -13.72
CA SER A 34 -9.45 -6.02 -13.54
C SER A 34 -10.14 -7.18 -12.82
N GLY A 35 -11.44 -7.04 -12.54
CA GLY A 35 -12.28 -8.10 -11.99
C GLY A 35 -12.06 -8.32 -10.49
N PRO A 36 -12.22 -9.55 -9.99
CA PRO A 36 -12.17 -9.85 -8.56
C PRO A 36 -10.76 -9.72 -7.99
N TRP A 37 -10.65 -9.10 -6.82
CA TRP A 37 -9.42 -8.96 -6.04
C TRP A 37 -9.67 -9.33 -4.60
N THR A 38 -8.75 -10.09 -3.99
CA THR A 38 -8.75 -10.29 -2.54
C THR A 38 -8.15 -9.08 -1.82
N LEU A 39 -8.55 -8.86 -0.56
CA LEU A 39 -7.92 -7.85 0.28
C LEU A 39 -6.42 -8.12 0.47
N GLU A 40 -6.01 -9.40 0.52
CA GLU A 40 -4.59 -9.78 0.51
C GLU A 40 -3.87 -9.32 -0.77
N GLY A 41 -4.46 -9.56 -1.94
CA GLY A 41 -3.91 -9.13 -3.22
C GLY A 41 -3.69 -7.63 -3.28
N SER A 42 -4.65 -6.85 -2.78
CA SER A 42 -4.51 -5.40 -2.65
C SER A 42 -3.43 -4.99 -1.66
N LEU A 43 -3.33 -5.62 -0.49
CA LEU A 43 -2.27 -5.32 0.48
C LEU A 43 -0.88 -5.53 -0.15
N ARG A 44 -0.67 -6.65 -0.85
CA ARG A 44 0.59 -6.94 -1.54
C ARG A 44 0.91 -5.88 -2.61
N LEU A 45 -0.08 -5.48 -3.39
CA LEU A 45 0.06 -4.41 -4.40
C LEU A 45 0.50 -3.10 -3.75
N TYR A 46 -0.15 -2.68 -2.66
CA TYR A 46 0.17 -1.42 -2.00
C TYR A 46 1.53 -1.44 -1.30
N ALA A 47 1.94 -2.58 -0.74
CA ALA A 47 3.30 -2.74 -0.20
C ALA A 47 4.35 -2.55 -1.31
N TRP A 48 4.19 -3.22 -2.46
CA TRP A 48 5.05 -3.02 -3.63
C TRP A 48 5.05 -1.57 -4.09
N HIS A 49 3.87 -0.95 -4.20
CA HIS A 49 3.69 0.43 -4.68
C HIS A 49 4.46 1.44 -3.80
N SER A 50 4.42 1.28 -2.47
CA SER A 50 5.20 2.13 -1.56
C SER A 50 6.70 2.01 -1.80
N PHE A 51 7.24 0.80 -1.90
CA PHE A 51 8.67 0.59 -2.17
C PHE A 51 9.07 1.07 -3.56
N HIS A 52 8.21 0.86 -4.56
CA HIS A 52 8.42 1.30 -5.94
C HIS A 52 8.58 2.82 -6.03
N HIS A 53 7.68 3.59 -5.41
CA HIS A 53 7.80 5.05 -5.42
C HIS A 53 8.93 5.58 -4.55
N LEU A 54 9.24 4.94 -3.42
CA LEU A 54 10.42 5.28 -2.63
C LEU A 54 11.70 5.09 -3.46
N ALA A 55 11.79 4.01 -4.24
CA ALA A 55 12.91 3.75 -5.14
C ALA A 55 13.02 4.84 -6.24
N HIS A 56 11.89 5.31 -6.80
CA HIS A 56 11.92 6.43 -7.75
C HIS A 56 12.50 7.71 -7.13
N ILE A 57 12.09 8.05 -5.90
CA ILE A 57 12.56 9.24 -5.20
C ILE A 57 14.05 9.13 -4.88
N THR A 58 14.45 8.05 -4.21
CA THR A 58 15.85 7.83 -3.79
C THR A 58 16.80 7.81 -4.98
N ARG A 59 16.46 7.08 -6.05
CA ARG A 59 17.26 7.04 -7.26
C ARG A 59 17.34 8.40 -7.98
N THR A 60 16.31 9.23 -7.87
CA THR A 60 16.36 10.59 -8.41
C THR A 60 17.31 11.47 -7.60
N ARG A 61 17.26 11.39 -6.27
CA ARG A 61 18.20 12.09 -5.39
C ARG A 61 19.65 11.70 -5.68
N GLU A 62 19.92 10.40 -5.81
CA GLU A 62 21.24 9.87 -6.15
C GLU A 62 21.78 10.44 -7.47
N ARG A 63 20.95 10.48 -8.53
CA ARG A 63 21.36 11.02 -9.85
C ARG A 63 21.68 12.50 -9.82
N HIS A 64 21.07 13.28 -8.93
CA HIS A 64 21.25 14.73 -8.85
C HIS A 64 22.18 15.17 -7.71
N GLY A 65 22.71 14.22 -6.92
CA GLY A 65 23.62 14.52 -5.81
C GLY A 65 22.97 15.29 -4.65
N TRP A 66 21.68 15.02 -4.36
CA TRP A 66 20.93 15.65 -3.26
C TRP A 66 21.03 14.94 -1.92
#